data_AF-A0A314XM49-F1
#
_entry.id   AF-A0A314XM49-F1
#
_cell.length_a   1.000
_cell.length_b   1.000
_cell.length_c   1.000
_cell.angle_alpha   90.00
_cell.angle_beta   90.00
_cell.angle_gamma   90.00
#
_symmetry.space_group_name_H-M   'P 1'
#
loop_
_entity.id
_entity.type
_entity.pdbx_description
1 polymer ?
#
loop_
_entity_poly.entity_id
_entity_poly.type
_entity_poly.pdbx_seq_one_letter_code
_entity_poly.pdbx_strand_id
1 'polypeptide(L)'
;MSSQRVQLDIQDHHVVMDNGILQVTLSKPDGIVTRIQYNGIDNLLEVLNEEVNRGYWDLVWSEAGSVGTTGTFDVYVKLFYF
;
A
#
# COMPACT_ATOMS: atom_id res chain seq x y z
N MET A 1 13.43 -18.44 12.51
CA MET A 1 13.01 -17.08 12.92
C MET A 1 11.59 -17.19 13.47
N SER A 2 11.32 -16.61 14.64
CA SER A 2 9.95 -16.58 15.20
C SER A 2 9.06 -15.71 14.32
N SER A 3 7.86 -16.17 13.99
CA SER A 3 6.84 -15.34 13.33
C SER A 3 6.42 -14.23 14.31
N GLN A 4 6.85 -12.99 14.05
CA GLN A 4 6.37 -11.86 14.83
C GLN A 4 4.91 -11.60 14.46
N ARG A 5 4.03 -11.60 15.47
CA ARG A 5 2.64 -11.18 15.28
C ARG A 5 2.62 -9.74 14.80
N VAL A 6 1.80 -9.48 13.78
CA VAL A 6 1.54 -8.12 13.32
C VAL A 6 1.00 -7.31 14.50
N GLN A 7 1.65 -6.21 14.80
CA GLN A 7 1.19 -5.19 15.73
C GLN A 7 0.33 -4.19 14.98
N LEU A 8 -0.75 -3.77 15.60
CA LEU A 8 -1.66 -2.77 15.08
C LEU A 8 -1.72 -1.61 16.07
N ASP A 9 -1.30 -0.44 15.63
CA ASP A 9 -1.44 0.82 16.38
C ASP A 9 -2.50 1.69 15.70
N ILE A 10 -3.58 1.98 16.43
CA ILE A 10 -4.73 2.73 15.92
C ILE A 10 -4.69 4.12 16.51
N GLN A 11 -4.47 5.11 15.65
CA GLN A 11 -4.39 6.52 16.01
C GLN A 11 -5.67 7.24 15.56
N ASP A 12 -5.72 8.56 15.79
CA ASP A 12 -6.88 9.38 15.44
C ASP A 12 -7.12 9.40 13.93
N HIS A 13 -6.05 9.65 13.16
CA HIS A 13 -6.10 9.82 11.70
C HIS A 13 -5.38 8.72 10.91
N HIS A 14 -4.72 7.78 11.60
CA HIS A 14 -3.93 6.73 10.95
C HIS A 14 -4.02 5.39 11.67
N VAL A 15 -3.69 4.33 10.93
CA VAL A 15 -3.50 2.98 11.46
C VAL A 15 -2.15 2.47 10.99
N VAL A 16 -1.29 2.07 11.94
CA VAL A 16 0.06 1.55 11.65
C VAL A 16 0.06 0.03 11.88
N MET A 17 0.49 -0.71 10.86
CA MET A 17 0.66 -2.16 10.88
C MET A 17 2.15 -2.49 10.81
N ASP A 18 2.68 -3.25 11.77
CA ASP A 18 4.13 -3.52 11.88
C ASP A 18 4.41 -4.99 12.22
N ASN A 19 5.39 -5.60 11.58
CA ASN A 19 5.88 -6.95 11.90
C ASN A 19 7.40 -7.04 12.12
N GLY A 20 8.07 -5.91 12.35
CA GLY A 20 9.51 -5.79 12.58
C GLY A 20 10.38 -5.75 11.32
N ILE A 21 9.79 -5.98 10.14
CA ILE A 21 10.50 -5.88 8.84
C ILE A 21 9.78 -4.90 7.92
N LEU A 22 8.45 -4.95 7.90
CA LEU A 22 7.57 -4.10 7.10
C LEU A 22 6.66 -3.33 8.07
N GLN A 23 6.57 -2.02 7.86
CA GLN A 23 5.59 -1.17 8.51
C GLN A 23 4.77 -0.41 7.45
N VAL A 24 3.45 -0.48 7.55
CA VAL A 24 2.50 0.17 6.64
C VAL A 24 1.61 1.11 7.44
N THR A 25 1.50 2.35 6.98
CA THR A 25 0.58 3.34 7.56
C THR A 25 -0.59 3.55 6.61
N LEU A 26 -1.80 3.41 7.14
CA LEU A 26 -3.06 3.71 6.45
C LEU A 26 -3.67 5.01 7.00
N SER A 27 -4.30 5.80 6.15
CA SER A 27 -5.18 6.89 6.59
C SER A 27 -6.48 6.34 7.17
N LYS A 28 -7.07 7.09 8.11
CA LYS A 28 -8.34 6.78 8.76
C LYS A 28 -9.23 8.03 8.67
N PRO A 29 -10.45 7.91 8.13
CA PRO A 29 -11.15 6.67 7.76
C PRO A 29 -10.83 6.13 6.35
N ASP A 30 -10.10 6.87 5.50
CA ASP A 30 -10.12 6.63 4.05
C ASP A 30 -9.41 5.34 3.57
N GLY A 31 -8.55 4.74 4.41
CA GLY A 31 -7.88 3.48 4.12
C GLY A 31 -6.79 3.58 3.04
N ILE A 32 -6.26 4.78 2.78
CA ILE A 32 -5.20 5.03 1.80
C ILE A 32 -3.86 4.63 2.41
N VAL A 33 -2.96 4.01 1.65
CA VAL A 33 -1.60 3.74 2.11
C VAL A 33 -0.77 5.02 1.99
N THR A 34 -0.33 5.55 3.11
CA THR A 34 0.34 6.87 3.17
C THR A 34 1.84 6.75 3.42
N ARG A 35 2.29 5.57 3.85
CA ARG A 35 3.70 5.24 4.09
C ARG A 35 3.95 3.74 4.04
N ILE A 36 5.09 3.35 3.46
CA ILE A 36 5.62 1.99 3.50
C ILE A 36 7.09 2.05 3.92
N GLN A 37 7.39 1.42 5.06
CA GLN A 37 8.73 1.23 5.60
C GLN A 37 9.14 -0.21 5.42
N TYR A 38 10.33 -0.47 4.86
CA TYR A 38 10.81 -1.82 4.64
C TYR A 38 12.29 -1.94 4.97
N ASN A 39 12.63 -2.87 5.86
CA ASN A 39 14.00 -3.26 6.16
C ASN A 39 14.91 -2.06 6.50
N GLY A 40 14.40 -1.11 7.29
CA GLY A 40 15.11 0.10 7.70
C GLY A 40 15.05 1.27 6.70
N ILE A 41 14.42 1.09 5.54
CA ILE A 41 14.14 2.19 4.60
C ILE A 41 12.90 2.96 5.06
N ASP A 42 13.02 4.29 5.16
CA ASP A 42 12.06 5.18 5.79
C ASP A 42 10.73 5.33 5.05
N ASN A 43 10.72 5.66 3.77
CA ASN A 43 9.49 5.63 3.00
C ASN A 43 9.79 5.23 1.56
N LEU A 44 9.14 4.17 1.11
CA LEU A 44 9.22 3.72 -0.28
C LEU A 44 8.30 4.54 -1.19
N LEU A 45 7.38 5.30 -0.61
CA LEU A 45 6.46 6.18 -1.35
C LEU A 45 7.11 7.54 -1.63
N GLU A 46 6.68 8.19 -2.71
CA GLU A 46 7.14 9.52 -3.12
C GLU A 46 6.58 10.58 -2.16
N VAL A 47 7.37 10.93 -1.14
CA VAL A 47 7.00 11.88 -0.08
C VAL A 47 6.85 13.31 -0.57
N LEU A 48 7.40 13.64 -1.75
CA LEU A 48 7.23 14.97 -2.34
C LEU A 48 5.82 15.20 -2.88
N ASN A 49 5.03 14.14 -3.06
CA ASN A 49 3.63 14.25 -3.44
C ASN A 49 2.70 14.40 -2.23
N GLU A 50 1.49 14.90 -2.49
CA GLU A 50 0.39 14.87 -1.53
C GLU A 50 0.15 13.45 -1.02
N GLU A 51 -0.24 13.31 0.25
CA GLU A 51 -0.39 12.02 0.95
C GLU A 51 -1.30 11.03 0.22
N VAL A 52 -2.31 11.55 -0.46
CA VAL A 52 -3.27 10.78 -1.29
C VAL A 52 -2.69 10.33 -2.64
N ASN A 53 -1.48 10.76 -2.99
CA ASN A 53 -0.85 10.58 -4.31
C ASN A 53 0.65 10.23 -4.21
N ARG A 54 1.06 9.44 -3.20
CA ARG A 54 2.49 9.09 -2.99
C ARG A 54 2.94 7.79 -3.64
N GLY A 55 2.04 7.04 -4.24
CA GLY A 55 2.37 5.77 -4.89
C GLY A 55 1.52 5.55 -6.12
N TYR A 56 2.11 4.89 -7.11
CA TYR A 56 1.42 4.36 -8.27
C TYR A 56 1.64 2.85 -8.28
N TRP A 57 0.56 2.09 -8.47
CA TRP A 57 0.62 0.66 -8.72
C TRP A 57 0.02 0.43 -10.09
N ASP A 58 0.86 0.02 -11.05
CA ASP A 58 0.39 -0.37 -12.37
C ASP A 58 -0.16 -1.78 -12.29
N LEU A 59 -1.49 -1.91 -12.35
CA LEU A 59 -2.13 -3.20 -12.56
C LEU A 59 -2.31 -3.42 -14.05
N VAL A 60 -1.56 -4.37 -14.60
CA VAL A 60 -1.78 -4.85 -15.97
C VAL A 60 -2.43 -6.22 -15.88
N TRP A 61 -3.66 -6.32 -16.36
CA TRP A 61 -4.40 -7.58 -16.41
C TRP A 61 -5.05 -7.78 -17.78
N SER A 62 -5.40 -9.02 -18.09
CA SER A 62 -6.12 -9.39 -19.30
C SER A 62 -7.20 -10.42 -18.97
N GLU A 63 -8.28 -10.44 -19.75
CA GLU A 63 -9.28 -11.49 -19.62
C GLU A 63 -8.67 -12.87 -19.91
N ALA A 64 -9.10 -13.88 -19.15
CA ALA A 64 -8.63 -15.24 -19.34
C ALA A 64 -9.00 -15.74 -20.75
N GLY A 65 -7.98 -16.02 -21.58
CA GLY A 65 -8.15 -16.45 -22.97
C GLY A 65 -7.91 -15.37 -24.03
N SER A 66 -7.53 -14.15 -23.63
CA SER A 66 -7.13 -13.11 -24.58
C SER A 66 -5.84 -13.48 -25.32
N VAL A 67 -5.83 -13.38 -26.66
CA VAL A 67 -4.67 -13.69 -27.52
C VAL A 67 -3.70 -12.50 -27.66
N GLY A 68 -4.16 -11.28 -27.32
CA GLY A 68 -3.36 -10.05 -27.35
C GLY A 68 -2.60 -9.79 -26.06
N THR A 69 -1.48 -9.07 -26.14
CA THR A 69 -0.64 -8.67 -24.98
C THR A 69 -0.99 -7.29 -24.42
N THR A 70 -1.94 -6.57 -25.04
CA THR A 70 -2.39 -5.27 -24.57
C THR A 70 -3.33 -5.46 -23.38
N GLY A 71 -2.78 -5.34 -22.17
CA GLY A 71 -3.58 -5.33 -20.94
C GLY A 71 -4.31 -4.01 -20.73
N THR A 72 -5.33 -4.05 -19.88
CA THR A 72 -6.01 -2.84 -19.39
C THR A 72 -5.14 -2.18 -18.31
N PHE A 73 -5.05 -0.85 -18.34
CA PHE A 73 -4.33 -0.06 -17.34
C PHE A 73 -5.29 0.56 -16.35
N ASP A 74 -5.02 0.32 -15.08
CA ASP A 74 -5.77 0.88 -13.96
C ASP A 74 -4.79 1.42 -12.92
N VAL A 75 -5.04 2.64 -12.43
CA VAL A 75 -4.28 3.26 -11.33
C VAL A 75 -5.18 3.27 -10.10
N TYR A 76 -4.95 2.34 -9.17
CA TYR A 76 -5.63 2.31 -7.88
C TYR A 76 -4.60 2.23 -6.74
N VAL A 77 -4.66 3.15 -5.80
CA VAL A 77 -4.03 2.98 -4.48
C VAL A 77 -5.10 3.11 -3.40
N LYS A 78 -5.89 2.04 -3.28
CA LYS A 78 -6.79 1.82 -2.16
C LYS A 78 -6.71 0.34 -1.81
N LEU A 79 -5.97 0.01 -0.75
CA LEU A 79 -5.71 -1.39 -0.38
C LEU A 79 -6.89 -2.02 0.35
N PHE A 80 -7.83 -1.22 0.83
CA PHE A 80 -9.06 -1.71 1.45
C PHE A 80 -10.26 -0.84 1.06
N TYR A 81 -11.34 -1.51 0.65
CA TYR A 81 -12.70 -0.94 0.69
C TYR A 81 -13.34 -1.48 1.97
N PHE A 82 -13.67 -0.60 2.91
CA PHE A 82 -14.64 -0.88 3.97
C PHE A 82 -15.87 -0.01 3.73
#